data_AF-A0A2I0M6R8-F1
#
_entry.id   AF-A0A2I0M6R8-F1
#
_cell.length_a   1.000
_cell.length_b   1.000
_cell.length_c   1.000
_cell.angle_alpha   90.00
_cell.angle_beta   90.00
_cell.angle_gamma   90.00
#
_symmetry.space_group_name_H-M   'P 1'
#
loop_
_entity.id
_entity.type
_entity.pdbx_description
1 polymer ?
#
loop_
_entity_poly.entity_id
_entity_poly.type
_entity_poly.pdbx_seq_one_letter_code
_entity_poly.pdbx_strand_id
1 'polypeptide(L)'
;PGQSVYHIKWVRWKEENTPVITQNENGPCPLLAIMNVLLLAWKIKLPPMMEIITAEQLMEYLGDYILDAKPKEISEIQRLNYEQNMSDAMAILHKLQTGLDVNVKFTGVRVFEYTPECIVFDLLDIPLYHGWLVDPQVADIVKAVGNCSYNQLVEKIISCKQSDNSELVSEGFVAEQFLNNTATQLTYHGLCELTSAVQEGELCVFFRNNHFSTMTKYKGQLYLLVTDQGFLTEEKVVWESLHNVDGDGNFCDSEFHLRPPSDPETVYRGQQDQIDQDYLMALSLQQEQQNQDINWEQIPEGISDLELAKKLQEEEDRRASQYYQEQEQAAAQVQQVQGAASPASGRQSGSNERKRKEPREKEREKEKNSCVLL
;
A
#
# COMPACT_ATOMS: atom_id res chain seq x y z
N PRO A 1 9.03 22.55 6.63
CA PRO A 1 8.00 21.51 6.46
C PRO A 1 8.54 20.42 5.53
N GLY A 2 8.82 19.22 6.05
CA GLY A 2 9.32 18.12 5.22
C GLY A 2 8.30 17.80 4.14
N GLN A 3 8.74 17.70 2.88
CA GLN A 3 7.87 17.29 1.79
C GLN A 3 7.26 15.94 2.16
N SER A 4 5.93 15.86 2.22
CA SER A 4 5.23 14.59 2.34
C SER A 4 5.39 13.87 1.00
N VAL A 5 6.21 12.83 1.02
CA VAL A 5 6.59 12.02 -0.12
C VAL A 5 5.81 10.71 -0.06
N TYR A 6 5.19 10.32 -1.16
CA TYR A 6 4.42 9.09 -1.30
C TYR A 6 5.07 8.16 -2.31
N HIS A 7 5.00 6.85 -2.04
CA HIS A 7 5.44 5.84 -2.99
C HIS A 7 4.33 5.50 -3.97
N ILE A 8 4.72 5.21 -5.22
CA ILE A 8 3.83 4.76 -6.28
C ILE A 8 4.02 3.26 -6.46
N LYS A 9 2.93 2.53 -6.35
CA LYS A 9 2.82 1.12 -6.71
C LYS A 9 2.24 1.01 -8.11
N TRP A 10 2.95 0.36 -9.02
CA TRP A 10 2.46 0.08 -10.37
C TRP A 10 1.71 -1.25 -10.39
N VAL A 11 0.44 -1.23 -10.80
CA VAL A 11 -0.43 -2.40 -10.84
C VAL A 11 -1.01 -2.62 -12.24
N ARG A 12 -1.21 -3.88 -12.62
CA ARG A 12 -1.80 -4.23 -13.93
C ARG A 12 -3.32 -4.11 -13.88
N TRP A 13 -3.84 -2.91 -14.08
CA TRP A 13 -5.28 -2.63 -14.08
C TRP A 13 -5.86 -2.65 -15.49
N LYS A 14 -6.83 -3.55 -15.76
CA LYS A 14 -7.50 -3.69 -17.07
C LYS A 14 -6.52 -3.75 -18.25
N GLU A 15 -5.48 -4.57 -18.13
CA GLU A 15 -4.39 -4.78 -19.10
C GLU A 15 -3.36 -3.64 -19.24
N GLU A 16 -3.57 -2.47 -18.63
CA GLU A 16 -2.59 -1.39 -18.61
C GLU A 16 -1.85 -1.30 -17.26
N ASN A 17 -0.58 -0.91 -17.31
CA ASN A 17 0.19 -0.65 -16.10
C ASN A 17 -0.22 0.73 -15.54
N THR A 18 -0.93 0.73 -14.41
CA THR A 18 -1.55 1.91 -13.83
C THR A 18 -0.93 2.21 -12.47
N PRO A 19 -0.55 3.48 -12.18
CA PRO A 19 0.01 3.85 -10.91
C PRO A 19 -1.09 3.97 -9.84
N VAL A 20 -0.80 3.44 -8.64
CA VAL A 20 -1.58 3.60 -7.42
C VAL A 20 -0.67 4.21 -6.36
N ILE A 21 -1.11 5.27 -5.72
CA ILE A 21 -0.33 5.96 -4.70
C ILE A 21 -0.60 5.31 -3.35
N THR A 22 0.48 4.92 -2.67
CA THR A 22 0.41 4.32 -1.32
C THR A 22 0.52 5.39 -0.24
N GLN A 23 -0.08 5.11 0.91
CA GLN A 23 -0.08 5.94 2.10
C GLN A 23 0.79 5.32 3.21
N ASN A 24 1.35 6.18 4.05
CA ASN A 24 1.92 5.81 5.34
C ASN A 24 0.89 6.08 6.46
N GLU A 25 1.17 5.63 7.69
CA GLU A 25 0.22 5.59 8.83
C GLU A 25 -0.53 6.91 9.15
N ASN A 26 -0.07 8.07 8.66
CA ASN A 26 -0.70 9.38 8.88
C ASN A 26 -0.78 10.24 7.61
N GLY A 27 -0.83 9.62 6.43
CA GLY A 27 -0.91 10.32 5.15
C GLY A 27 -2.29 10.96 4.89
N PRO A 28 -2.40 11.88 3.91
CA PRO A 28 -3.65 12.50 3.51
C PRO A 28 -4.56 11.53 2.76
N CYS A 29 -5.24 10.66 3.50
CA CYS A 29 -6.15 9.67 2.93
C CYS A 29 -7.22 10.27 1.99
N PRO A 30 -7.79 11.48 2.19
CA PRO A 30 -8.79 12.02 1.27
C PRO A 30 -8.19 12.34 -0.10
N LEU A 31 -7.00 12.98 -0.13
CA LEU A 31 -6.29 13.29 -1.37
C LEU A 31 -5.92 12.01 -2.12
N LEU A 32 -5.37 11.02 -1.42
CA LEU A 32 -4.94 9.77 -2.01
C LEU A 32 -6.12 8.96 -2.56
N ALA A 33 -7.24 8.90 -1.84
CA ALA A 33 -8.46 8.22 -2.29
C ALA A 33 -9.00 8.82 -3.60
N ILE A 34 -9.04 10.17 -3.69
CA ILE A 34 -9.45 10.88 -4.90
C ILE A 34 -8.47 10.63 -6.04
N MET A 35 -7.16 10.81 -5.80
CA MET A 35 -6.14 10.64 -6.84
C MET A 35 -6.13 9.22 -7.38
N ASN A 36 -6.23 8.21 -6.51
CA ASN A 36 -6.29 6.81 -6.95
C ASN A 36 -7.54 6.50 -7.78
N VAL A 37 -8.70 7.10 -7.48
CA VAL A 37 -9.89 7.01 -8.35
C VAL A 37 -9.60 7.59 -9.74
N LEU A 38 -8.99 8.78 -9.81
CA LEU A 38 -8.69 9.45 -11.08
C LEU A 38 -7.62 8.72 -11.90
N LEU A 39 -6.62 8.12 -11.24
CA LEU A 39 -5.58 7.30 -11.89
C LEU A 39 -6.15 5.99 -12.42
N LEU A 40 -6.97 5.28 -11.64
CA LEU A 40 -7.63 4.04 -12.06
C LEU A 40 -8.70 4.25 -13.13
N ALA A 41 -9.27 5.46 -13.21
CA ALA A 41 -10.15 5.89 -14.28
C ALA A 41 -9.40 6.42 -15.51
N TRP A 42 -8.07 6.44 -15.49
CA TRP A 42 -7.17 6.99 -16.52
C TRP A 42 -7.46 8.44 -16.91
N LYS A 43 -8.08 9.21 -16.02
CA LYS A 43 -8.34 10.65 -16.20
C LYS A 43 -7.08 11.46 -15.98
N ILE A 44 -6.23 11.01 -15.04
CA ILE A 44 -4.89 11.52 -14.79
C ILE A 44 -3.89 10.41 -15.15
N LYS A 45 -2.77 10.77 -15.79
CA LYS A 45 -1.69 9.85 -16.13
C LYS A 45 -0.38 10.38 -15.59
N LEU A 46 0.35 9.53 -14.87
CA LEU A 46 1.69 9.86 -14.39
C LEU A 46 2.74 9.33 -15.37
N PRO A 47 3.94 9.95 -15.42
CA PRO A 47 5.05 9.43 -16.22
C PRO A 47 5.38 7.97 -15.86
N PRO A 48 5.69 7.12 -16.86
CA PRO A 48 6.08 5.74 -16.59
C PRO A 48 7.37 5.70 -15.76
N MET A 49 7.50 4.67 -14.90
CA MET A 49 8.65 4.46 -14.00
C MET A 49 8.80 5.50 -12.88
N MET A 50 7.78 6.32 -12.63
CA MET A 50 7.77 7.18 -11.45
C MET A 50 7.53 6.33 -10.20
N GLU A 51 8.49 6.32 -9.27
CA GLU A 51 8.39 5.54 -8.02
C GLU A 51 7.88 6.37 -6.84
N ILE A 52 8.01 7.69 -6.94
CA ILE A 52 7.80 8.61 -5.83
C ILE A 52 7.09 9.86 -6.35
N ILE A 53 6.14 10.39 -5.56
CA ILE A 53 5.42 11.63 -5.84
C ILE A 53 5.24 12.46 -4.57
N THR A 54 5.29 13.79 -4.69
CA THR A 54 5.07 14.70 -3.56
C THR A 54 3.62 15.11 -3.45
N ALA A 55 3.20 15.52 -2.25
CA ALA A 55 1.86 16.10 -2.04
C ALA A 55 1.61 17.31 -2.95
N GLU A 56 2.61 18.19 -3.14
CA GLU A 56 2.51 19.36 -4.02
C GLU A 56 2.20 18.95 -5.47
N GLN A 57 2.91 17.95 -6.00
CA GLN A 57 2.67 17.43 -7.35
C GLN A 57 1.27 16.84 -7.48
N LEU A 58 0.78 16.10 -6.48
CA LEU A 58 -0.59 15.58 -6.47
C LEU A 58 -1.63 16.70 -6.55
N MET A 59 -1.41 17.79 -5.82
CA MET A 59 -2.28 18.96 -5.86
C MET A 59 -2.25 19.66 -7.21
N GLU A 60 -1.07 19.78 -7.83
CA GLU A 60 -0.93 20.34 -9.19
C GLU A 60 -1.72 19.52 -10.20
N TYR A 61 -1.53 18.18 -10.23
CA TYR A 61 -2.30 17.30 -11.12
C TYR A 61 -3.82 17.38 -10.88
N LEU A 62 -4.24 17.43 -9.61
CA LEU A 62 -5.65 17.56 -9.26
C LEU A 62 -6.21 18.92 -9.69
N GLY A 63 -5.46 20.00 -9.48
CA GLY A 63 -5.82 21.36 -9.86
C GLY A 63 -5.95 21.51 -11.38
N ASP A 64 -4.99 20.98 -12.13
CA ASP A 64 -5.01 20.97 -13.60
C ASP A 64 -6.21 20.19 -14.13
N TYR A 65 -6.51 19.01 -13.57
CA TYR A 65 -7.69 18.24 -13.95
C TYR A 65 -8.99 19.00 -13.66
N ILE A 66 -9.12 19.66 -12.50
CA ILE A 66 -10.29 20.48 -12.18
C ILE A 66 -10.46 21.64 -13.17
N LEU A 67 -9.37 22.27 -13.61
CA LEU A 67 -9.41 23.35 -14.59
C LEU A 67 -9.79 22.86 -15.99
N ASP A 68 -9.29 21.70 -16.40
CA ASP A 68 -9.57 21.07 -17.69
C ASP A 68 -10.96 20.43 -17.75
N ALA A 69 -11.51 20.01 -16.62
CA ALA A 69 -12.84 19.44 -16.50
C ALA A 69 -13.98 20.44 -16.77
N LYS A 70 -13.67 21.72 -17.04
CA LYS A 70 -14.64 22.77 -17.39
C LYS A 70 -15.54 22.32 -18.56
N PRO A 71 -16.85 22.11 -18.32
CA PRO A 71 -17.76 21.77 -19.40
C PRO A 71 -17.89 22.96 -20.37
N LYS A 72 -17.75 22.70 -21.68
CA LYS A 72 -17.77 23.74 -22.72
C LYS A 72 -19.18 24.30 -23.01
N GLU A 73 -20.22 23.61 -22.58
CA GLU A 73 -21.63 23.95 -22.83
C GLU A 73 -22.40 24.03 -21.50
N ILE A 74 -22.40 25.20 -20.86
CA ILE A 74 -23.22 25.46 -19.67
C ILE A 74 -23.93 26.80 -19.84
N SER A 75 -25.17 26.87 -19.37
CA SER A 75 -25.91 28.13 -19.31
C SER A 75 -25.21 29.14 -18.41
N GLU A 76 -25.40 30.44 -18.66
CA GLU A 76 -24.69 31.52 -17.96
C GLU A 76 -24.82 31.46 -16.43
N ILE A 77 -25.98 31.01 -15.93
CA ILE A 77 -26.26 30.80 -14.50
C ILE A 77 -25.49 29.59 -13.94
N GLN A 78 -25.47 28.48 -14.68
CA GLN A 78 -24.74 27.28 -14.27
C GLN A 78 -23.22 27.49 -14.32
N ARG A 79 -22.75 28.36 -15.23
CA ARG A 79 -21.35 28.75 -15.32
C ARG A 79 -20.89 29.53 -14.10
N LEU A 80 -21.70 30.48 -13.60
CA LEU A 80 -21.39 31.21 -12.36
C LEU A 80 -21.34 30.27 -11.15
N ASN A 81 -22.30 29.34 -11.03
CA ASN A 81 -22.31 28.34 -9.96
C ASN A 81 -21.07 27.42 -10.04
N TYR A 82 -20.68 27.02 -11.24
CA TYR A 82 -19.50 26.20 -11.45
C TYR A 82 -18.20 26.95 -11.12
N GLU A 83 -18.08 28.23 -11.50
CA GLU A 83 -16.93 29.08 -11.17
C GLU A 83 -16.82 29.31 -9.66
N GLN A 84 -17.94 29.48 -8.95
CA GLN A 84 -17.97 29.54 -7.48
C GLN A 84 -17.53 28.22 -6.85
N ASN A 85 -18.15 27.10 -7.24
CA ASN A 85 -17.78 25.78 -6.73
C ASN A 85 -16.30 25.45 -6.98
N MET A 86 -15.75 25.87 -8.12
CA MET A 86 -14.33 25.73 -8.43
C MET A 86 -13.45 26.59 -7.52
N SER A 87 -13.82 27.85 -7.28
CA SER A 87 -13.09 28.73 -6.36
C SER A 87 -13.09 28.15 -4.95
N ASP A 88 -14.23 27.65 -4.49
CA ASP A 88 -14.38 27.04 -3.17
C ASP A 88 -13.58 25.74 -3.06
N ALA A 89 -13.64 24.88 -4.09
CA ALA A 89 -12.82 23.67 -4.16
C ALA A 89 -11.32 23.99 -4.08
N MET A 90 -10.84 24.97 -4.87
CA MET A 90 -9.44 25.43 -4.86
C MET A 90 -9.03 25.99 -3.50
N ALA A 91 -9.94 26.67 -2.79
CA ALA A 91 -9.68 27.15 -1.44
C ALA A 91 -9.56 26.01 -0.43
N ILE A 92 -10.17 24.85 -0.67
CA ILE A 92 -10.23 23.72 0.27
C ILE A 92 -9.21 22.63 -0.06
N LEU A 93 -8.67 22.64 -1.27
CA LEU A 93 -7.66 21.69 -1.76
C LEU A 93 -6.53 21.42 -0.73
N HIS A 94 -5.99 22.46 -0.09
CA HIS A 94 -4.95 22.29 0.92
C HIS A 94 -5.40 21.50 2.15
N LYS A 95 -6.69 21.52 2.51
CA LYS A 95 -7.23 20.72 3.63
C LYS A 95 -7.24 19.22 3.33
N LEU A 96 -7.36 18.81 2.07
CA LEU A 96 -7.27 17.40 1.68
C LEU A 96 -5.94 16.76 2.11
N GLN A 97 -4.89 17.57 2.29
CA GLN A 97 -3.59 17.13 2.79
C GLN A 97 -3.53 16.95 4.31
N THR A 98 -4.40 17.60 5.07
CA THR A 98 -4.36 17.59 6.54
C THR A 98 -5.50 16.79 7.17
N GLY A 99 -6.57 16.55 6.43
CA GLY A 99 -7.77 15.86 6.88
C GLY A 99 -9.03 16.53 6.37
N LEU A 100 -10.05 15.72 6.09
CA LEU A 100 -11.34 16.20 5.59
C LEU A 100 -12.43 15.94 6.62
N ASP A 101 -13.09 17.00 7.06
CA ASP A 101 -14.21 16.90 7.98
C ASP A 101 -15.48 16.52 7.22
N VAL A 102 -16.02 15.34 7.54
CA VAL A 102 -17.30 14.87 7.00
C VAL A 102 -18.26 14.56 8.14
N ASN A 103 -19.52 14.93 7.96
CA ASN A 103 -20.57 14.64 8.92
C ASN A 103 -21.63 13.76 8.27
N VAL A 104 -21.67 12.50 8.66
CA VAL A 104 -22.58 11.49 8.08
C VAL A 104 -23.98 11.61 8.66
N LYS A 105 -24.98 11.18 7.88
CA LYS A 105 -26.34 10.90 8.36
C LYS A 105 -26.63 9.41 8.26
N PHE A 106 -27.27 8.86 9.27
CA PHE A 106 -27.50 7.41 9.37
C PHE A 106 -28.63 6.87 8.47
N THR A 107 -29.24 7.72 7.65
CA THR A 107 -30.45 7.43 6.88
C THR A 107 -30.19 6.82 5.50
N GLY A 108 -28.96 6.88 4.99
CA GLY A 108 -28.63 6.35 3.65
C GLY A 108 -27.16 6.46 3.33
N VAL A 109 -26.65 5.60 2.44
CA VAL A 109 -25.20 5.42 2.17
C VAL A 109 -24.50 6.60 1.47
N ARG A 110 -25.25 7.56 0.93
CA ARG A 110 -24.73 8.78 0.25
C ARG A 110 -25.04 10.06 1.01
N VAL A 111 -25.60 9.95 2.22
CA VAL A 111 -26.21 11.10 2.88
C VAL A 111 -25.21 11.71 3.86
N PHE A 112 -24.55 12.77 3.41
CA PHE A 112 -23.69 13.61 4.24
C PHE A 112 -24.38 14.96 4.50
N GLU A 113 -24.02 15.62 5.59
CA GLU A 113 -24.28 17.05 5.71
C GLU A 113 -23.44 17.78 4.66
N TYR A 114 -24.06 18.73 3.96
CA TYR A 114 -23.37 19.50 2.94
C TYR A 114 -22.32 20.40 3.61
N THR A 115 -21.07 20.02 3.44
CA THR A 115 -19.90 20.82 3.82
C THR A 115 -19.20 21.32 2.56
N PRO A 116 -18.52 22.48 2.59
CA PRO A 116 -17.71 22.96 1.48
C PRO A 116 -16.70 21.91 0.98
N GLU A 117 -16.20 21.09 1.89
CA GLU A 117 -15.31 19.95 1.68
C GLU A 117 -15.88 18.90 0.69
N CYS A 118 -17.21 18.71 0.67
CA CYS A 118 -17.86 17.77 -0.24
C CYS A 118 -17.90 18.25 -1.70
N ILE A 119 -17.75 19.57 -1.94
CA ILE A 119 -17.82 20.17 -3.29
C ILE A 119 -16.77 19.57 -4.22
N VAL A 120 -15.60 19.19 -3.69
CA VAL A 120 -14.53 18.57 -4.48
C VAL A 120 -14.98 17.26 -5.11
N PHE A 121 -15.74 16.42 -4.38
CA PHE A 121 -16.24 15.15 -4.91
C PHE A 121 -17.30 15.38 -6.00
N ASP A 122 -18.20 16.34 -5.80
CA ASP A 122 -19.21 16.71 -6.78
C ASP A 122 -18.58 17.29 -8.06
N LEU A 123 -17.53 18.10 -7.93
CA LEU A 123 -16.82 18.71 -9.06
C LEU A 123 -16.04 17.68 -9.89
N LEU A 124 -15.49 16.66 -9.24
CA LEU A 124 -14.73 15.58 -9.87
C LEU A 124 -15.62 14.46 -10.42
N ASP A 125 -16.93 14.51 -10.15
CA ASP A 125 -17.92 13.47 -10.42
C ASP A 125 -17.50 12.13 -9.81
N ILE A 126 -17.09 12.18 -8.53
CA ILE A 126 -16.68 11.01 -7.75
C ILE A 126 -17.72 10.79 -6.64
N PRO A 127 -18.44 9.66 -6.64
CA PRO A 127 -19.37 9.35 -5.57
C PRO A 127 -18.65 9.14 -4.24
N LEU A 128 -19.15 9.78 -3.18
CA LEU A 128 -18.74 9.54 -1.80
C LEU A 128 -19.79 8.68 -1.08
N TYR A 129 -19.36 7.58 -0.48
CA TYR A 129 -20.22 6.63 0.23
C TYR A 129 -19.74 6.42 1.68
N HIS A 130 -20.68 6.06 2.56
CA HIS A 130 -20.40 5.50 3.89
C HIS A 130 -21.37 4.34 4.18
N GLY A 131 -21.00 3.47 5.11
CA GLY A 131 -21.81 2.30 5.51
C GLY A 131 -22.38 2.38 6.93
N TRP A 132 -22.30 3.56 7.54
CA TRP A 132 -22.81 3.81 8.90
C TRP A 132 -24.30 4.15 8.87
N LEU A 133 -25.15 3.12 8.85
CA LEU A 133 -26.60 3.27 8.76
C LEU A 133 -27.29 2.67 9.98
N VAL A 134 -28.45 3.21 10.31
CA VAL A 134 -29.34 2.58 11.30
C VAL A 134 -30.07 1.41 10.64
N ASP A 135 -30.17 0.29 11.35
CA ASP A 135 -30.98 -0.84 10.91
C ASP A 135 -32.48 -0.54 11.10
N PRO A 136 -33.29 -0.53 10.03
CA PRO A 136 -34.73 -0.32 10.11
C PRO A 136 -35.48 -1.34 10.97
N GLN A 137 -34.89 -2.52 11.22
CA GLN A 137 -35.48 -3.56 12.06
C GLN A 137 -35.55 -3.15 13.54
N VAL A 138 -34.67 -2.24 13.98
CA VAL A 138 -34.60 -1.79 15.38
C VAL A 138 -35.28 -0.43 15.52
N ALA A 139 -36.62 -0.45 15.62
CA ALA A 139 -37.45 0.75 15.67
C ALA A 139 -37.05 1.73 16.79
N ASP A 140 -36.56 1.23 17.93
CA ASP A 140 -36.10 2.05 19.04
C ASP A 140 -34.90 2.92 18.67
N ILE A 141 -33.92 2.35 17.94
CA ILE A 141 -32.75 3.09 17.46
C ILE A 141 -33.16 4.05 16.35
N VAL A 142 -34.02 3.64 15.42
CA VAL A 142 -34.53 4.52 14.36
C VAL A 142 -35.24 5.74 14.94
N LYS A 143 -36.05 5.55 15.99
CA LYS A 143 -36.73 6.66 16.68
C LYS A 143 -35.74 7.56 17.44
N ALA A 144 -34.77 6.96 18.12
CA ALA A 144 -33.76 7.70 18.89
C ALA A 144 -32.83 8.52 17.98
N VAL A 145 -32.36 7.94 16.88
CA VAL A 145 -31.44 8.57 15.92
C VAL A 145 -32.18 9.52 14.98
N GLY A 146 -33.33 9.11 14.45
CA GLY A 146 -34.12 9.89 13.50
C GLY A 146 -33.32 10.30 12.27
N ASN A 147 -33.47 11.56 11.86
CA ASN A 147 -32.75 12.16 10.73
C ASN A 147 -31.55 13.02 11.17
N CYS A 148 -31.04 12.80 12.39
CA CYS A 148 -29.90 13.53 12.90
C CYS A 148 -28.61 13.12 12.17
N SER A 149 -27.72 14.09 11.95
CA SER A 149 -26.33 13.80 11.61
C SER A 149 -25.55 13.27 12.82
N TYR A 150 -24.33 12.80 12.63
CA TYR A 150 -23.45 12.40 13.74
C TYR A 150 -23.31 13.53 14.79
N ASN A 151 -22.95 14.74 14.37
CA ASN A 151 -22.80 15.88 15.29
C ASN A 151 -24.09 16.19 16.08
N GLN A 152 -25.22 16.26 15.38
CA GLN A 152 -26.53 16.50 16.00
C GLN A 152 -26.93 15.37 16.95
N LEU A 153 -26.59 14.12 16.64
CA LEU A 153 -26.88 12.97 17.49
C LEU A 153 -26.08 13.03 18.79
N VAL A 154 -24.80 13.39 18.74
CA VAL A 154 -23.95 13.56 19.93
C VAL A 154 -24.49 14.69 20.82
N GLU A 155 -24.86 15.83 20.24
CA GLU A 155 -25.49 16.94 20.99
C GLU A 155 -26.84 16.54 21.60
N LYS A 156 -27.64 15.77 20.86
CA LYS A 156 -28.91 15.21 21.33
C LYS A 156 -28.69 14.27 22.51
N ILE A 157 -27.70 13.38 22.47
CA ILE A 157 -27.36 12.46 23.57
C ILE A 157 -27.02 13.24 24.84
N ILE A 158 -26.19 14.29 24.73
CA ILE A 158 -25.81 15.13 25.87
C ILE A 158 -27.04 15.83 26.46
N SER A 159 -27.88 16.41 25.60
CA SER A 159 -29.10 17.10 26.01
C SER A 159 -30.12 16.16 26.67
N CYS A 160 -30.28 14.96 26.11
CA CYS A 160 -31.13 13.89 26.65
C CYS A 160 -30.67 13.43 28.04
N LYS A 161 -29.35 13.28 28.26
CA LYS A 161 -28.78 12.90 29.56
C LYS A 161 -28.97 13.94 30.65
N GLN A 162 -29.03 15.22 30.29
CA GLN A 162 -29.25 16.32 31.22
C GLN A 162 -30.73 16.59 31.52
N SER A 163 -31.63 15.94 30.79
CA SER A 163 -33.08 16.14 30.93
C SER A 163 -33.68 15.29 32.06
N ASP A 164 -34.69 15.83 32.76
CA ASP A 164 -35.41 15.11 33.83
C ASP A 164 -36.50 14.15 33.30
N ASN A 165 -36.73 14.12 31.99
CA ASN A 165 -37.74 13.25 31.38
C ASN A 165 -37.18 11.85 31.13
N SER A 166 -37.74 10.85 31.81
CA SER A 166 -37.35 9.44 31.68
C SER A 166 -37.39 8.91 30.24
N GLU A 167 -38.28 9.41 29.38
CA GLU A 167 -38.37 8.97 27.98
C GLU A 167 -37.24 9.56 27.12
N LEU A 168 -36.83 10.80 27.37
CA LEU A 168 -35.70 11.41 26.65
C LEU A 168 -34.37 10.80 27.10
N VAL A 169 -34.24 10.47 28.38
CA VAL A 169 -33.06 9.78 28.92
C VAL A 169 -32.93 8.38 28.31
N SER A 170 -34.03 7.64 28.14
CA SER A 170 -33.98 6.33 27.48
C SER A 170 -33.62 6.45 26.00
N GLU A 171 -34.18 7.42 25.26
CA GLU A 171 -33.78 7.69 23.87
C GLU A 171 -32.29 8.04 23.76
N GLY A 172 -31.77 8.88 24.66
CA GLY A 172 -30.35 9.23 24.71
C GLY A 172 -29.44 8.02 24.98
N PHE A 173 -29.86 7.11 25.86
CA PHE A 173 -29.14 5.87 26.15
C PHE A 173 -29.11 4.93 24.95
N VAL A 174 -30.24 4.76 24.25
CA VAL A 174 -30.31 3.93 23.02
C VAL A 174 -29.42 4.49 21.92
N ALA A 175 -29.42 5.81 21.72
CA ALA A 175 -28.55 6.47 20.75
C ALA A 175 -27.05 6.31 21.10
N GLU A 176 -26.70 6.42 22.38
CA GLU A 176 -25.32 6.17 22.85
C GLU A 176 -24.90 4.71 22.66
N GLN A 177 -25.78 3.75 23.00
CA GLN A 177 -25.53 2.33 22.76
C GLN A 177 -25.32 2.05 21.27
N PHE A 178 -26.08 2.69 20.39
CA PHE A 178 -25.89 2.57 18.94
C PHE A 178 -24.49 3.04 18.52
N LEU A 179 -24.05 4.22 18.96
CA LEU A 179 -22.71 4.73 18.63
C LEU A 179 -21.59 3.82 19.16
N ASN A 180 -21.74 3.30 20.38
CA ASN A 180 -20.75 2.39 20.96
C ASN A 180 -20.71 1.03 20.25
N ASN A 181 -21.87 0.48 19.91
CA ASN A 181 -21.96 -0.81 19.20
C ASN A 181 -21.51 -0.72 17.73
N THR A 182 -21.60 0.48 17.14
CA THR A 182 -21.22 0.73 15.73
C THR A 182 -19.97 1.60 15.62
N ALA A 183 -19.08 1.52 16.61
CA ALA A 183 -17.86 2.32 16.69
C ALA A 183 -16.92 2.16 15.47
N THR A 184 -17.02 1.03 14.74
CA THR A 184 -16.29 0.78 13.49
C THR A 184 -16.83 1.56 12.29
N GLN A 185 -17.90 2.36 12.47
CA GLN A 185 -18.56 3.19 11.46
C GLN A 185 -19.06 2.41 10.23
N LEU A 186 -19.35 1.12 10.41
CA LEU A 186 -19.90 0.25 9.38
C LEU A 186 -20.90 -0.71 10.02
N THR A 187 -22.07 -0.84 9.40
CA THR A 187 -23.15 -1.72 9.87
C THR A 187 -23.48 -2.75 8.80
N TYR A 188 -24.01 -3.92 9.20
CA TYR A 188 -24.46 -4.94 8.24
C TYR A 188 -25.55 -4.41 7.30
N HIS A 189 -26.52 -3.65 7.84
CA HIS A 189 -27.54 -2.98 7.03
C HIS A 189 -26.91 -2.04 6.00
N GLY A 190 -25.99 -1.17 6.45
CA GLY A 190 -25.27 -0.26 5.56
C GLY A 190 -24.43 -0.97 4.51
N LEU A 191 -23.81 -2.10 4.83
CA LEU A 191 -23.04 -2.90 3.87
C LEU A 191 -23.93 -3.49 2.76
N CYS A 192 -25.10 -4.02 3.13
CA CYS A 192 -26.10 -4.53 2.18
C CYS A 192 -26.65 -3.41 1.28
N GLU A 193 -26.97 -2.26 1.86
CA GLU A 193 -27.45 -1.10 1.10
C GLU A 193 -26.37 -0.56 0.17
N LEU A 194 -25.12 -0.50 0.62
CA LEU A 194 -23.98 -0.05 -0.16
C LEU A 194 -23.72 -1.00 -1.34
N THR A 195 -23.75 -2.32 -1.10
CA THR A 195 -23.65 -3.34 -2.17
C THR A 195 -24.76 -3.16 -3.20
N SER A 196 -25.95 -2.71 -2.81
CA SER A 196 -27.08 -2.47 -3.71
C SER A 196 -26.99 -1.12 -4.45
N ALA A 197 -26.46 -0.09 -3.79
CA ALA A 197 -26.41 1.27 -4.29
C ALA A 197 -25.22 1.55 -5.24
N VAL A 198 -24.08 0.90 -5.03
CA VAL A 198 -22.88 1.05 -5.87
C VAL A 198 -23.08 0.32 -7.19
N GLN A 199 -22.73 0.97 -8.30
CA GLN A 199 -22.81 0.37 -9.62
C GLN A 199 -21.64 -0.56 -9.90
N GLU A 200 -21.88 -1.58 -10.72
CA GLU A 200 -20.86 -2.56 -11.09
C GLU A 200 -19.75 -1.89 -11.92
N GLY A 201 -18.50 -2.01 -11.48
CA GLY A 201 -17.32 -1.41 -12.11
C GLY A 201 -17.13 0.10 -11.88
N GLU A 202 -17.96 0.73 -11.05
CA GLU A 202 -17.82 2.13 -10.66
C GLU A 202 -16.66 2.31 -9.66
N LEU A 203 -15.91 3.40 -9.81
CA LEU A 203 -14.86 3.80 -8.86
C LEU A 203 -15.40 4.93 -8.00
N CYS A 204 -15.36 4.76 -6.69
CA CYS A 204 -15.91 5.69 -5.72
C CYS A 204 -15.01 5.81 -4.48
N VAL A 205 -15.32 6.76 -3.61
CA VAL A 205 -14.63 6.94 -2.34
C VAL A 205 -15.54 6.45 -1.21
N PHE A 206 -14.96 5.67 -0.30
CA PHE A 206 -15.64 5.11 0.85
C PHE A 206 -15.05 5.66 2.14
N PHE A 207 -15.91 6.23 2.99
CA PHE A 207 -15.56 6.73 4.30
C PHE A 207 -15.91 5.72 5.39
N ARG A 208 -14.91 5.30 6.17
CA ARG A 208 -15.06 4.40 7.32
C ARG A 208 -13.93 4.62 8.32
N ASN A 209 -14.28 4.64 9.61
CA ASN A 209 -13.33 4.76 10.72
C ASN A 209 -12.37 5.94 10.56
N ASN A 210 -12.90 7.12 10.21
CA ASN A 210 -12.13 8.34 9.93
C ASN A 210 -11.10 8.21 8.79
N HIS A 211 -11.25 7.20 7.93
CA HIS A 211 -10.37 6.93 6.80
C HIS A 211 -11.15 6.95 5.48
N PHE A 212 -10.53 7.50 4.43
CA PHE A 212 -11.06 7.51 3.08
C PHE A 212 -10.34 6.46 2.25
N SER A 213 -11.10 5.55 1.66
CA SER A 213 -10.57 4.45 0.85
C SER A 213 -11.15 4.51 -0.56
N THR A 214 -10.37 4.18 -1.57
CA THR A 214 -10.90 3.99 -2.93
C THR A 214 -11.64 2.65 -2.96
N MET A 215 -12.87 2.65 -3.46
CA MET A 215 -13.74 1.48 -3.48
C MET A 215 -14.27 1.22 -4.89
N THR A 216 -14.44 -0.05 -5.23
CA THR A 216 -15.12 -0.49 -6.44
C THR A 216 -15.99 -1.71 -6.18
N LYS A 217 -16.88 -2.00 -7.12
CA LYS A 217 -17.74 -3.17 -7.08
C LYS A 217 -17.43 -4.09 -8.26
N TYR A 218 -17.19 -5.36 -7.96
CA TYR A 218 -16.92 -6.38 -8.96
C TYR A 218 -17.66 -7.70 -8.62
N LYS A 219 -18.36 -8.28 -9.59
CA LYS A 219 -19.23 -9.46 -9.48
C LYS A 219 -20.18 -9.40 -8.28
N GLY A 220 -20.73 -8.22 -7.98
CA GLY A 220 -21.64 -8.03 -6.84
C GLY A 220 -20.97 -8.01 -5.47
N GLN A 221 -19.64 -8.01 -5.39
CA GLN A 221 -18.87 -7.83 -4.16
C GLN A 221 -18.16 -6.49 -4.17
N LEU A 222 -17.93 -5.93 -2.97
CA LEU A 222 -17.25 -4.67 -2.78
C LEU A 222 -15.77 -4.91 -2.49
N TYR A 223 -14.93 -4.04 -3.03
CA TYR A 223 -13.48 -4.11 -2.86
C TYR A 223 -12.91 -2.73 -2.53
N LEU A 224 -12.00 -2.69 -1.58
CA LEU A 224 -11.23 -1.50 -1.20
C LEU A 224 -9.82 -1.61 -1.76
N LEU A 225 -9.28 -0.50 -2.26
CA LEU A 225 -7.93 -0.46 -2.78
C LEU A 225 -6.94 -0.51 -1.62
N VAL A 226 -5.99 -1.44 -1.67
CA VAL A 226 -4.92 -1.55 -0.68
C VAL A 226 -3.89 -0.46 -0.97
N THR A 227 -3.92 0.59 -0.15
CA THR A 227 -3.01 1.73 -0.26
C THR A 227 -1.90 1.70 0.78
N ASP A 228 -1.87 0.75 1.71
CA ASP A 228 -0.80 0.67 2.71
C ASP A 228 0.57 0.40 2.06
N GLN A 229 1.56 1.23 2.41
CA GLN A 229 2.94 1.12 1.97
C GLN A 229 3.59 -0.22 2.37
N GLY A 230 3.09 -0.91 3.41
CA GLY A 230 3.53 -2.26 3.77
C GLY A 230 3.41 -3.28 2.63
N PHE A 231 2.47 -3.07 1.69
CA PHE A 231 2.25 -3.93 0.53
C PHE A 231 2.88 -3.41 -0.76
N LEU A 232 3.82 -2.45 -0.69
CA LEU A 232 4.44 -1.84 -1.87
C LEU A 232 5.15 -2.89 -2.76
N THR A 233 5.83 -3.87 -2.16
CA THR A 233 6.56 -4.95 -2.86
C THR A 233 5.64 -6.08 -3.36
N GLU A 234 4.41 -6.15 -2.85
CA GLU A 234 3.47 -7.22 -3.18
C GLU A 234 2.57 -6.86 -4.36
N GLU A 235 3.04 -7.07 -5.59
CA GLU A 235 2.28 -6.77 -6.82
C GLU A 235 0.91 -7.47 -6.90
N LYS A 236 0.80 -8.65 -6.25
CA LYS A 236 -0.42 -9.46 -6.24
C LYS A 236 -1.48 -9.01 -5.22
N VAL A 237 -1.20 -8.00 -4.40
CA VAL A 237 -2.14 -7.45 -3.40
C VAL A 237 -2.56 -6.06 -3.85
N VAL A 238 -3.75 -5.97 -4.44
CA VAL A 238 -4.26 -4.69 -4.97
C VAL A 238 -5.58 -4.32 -4.32
N TRP A 239 -6.46 -5.31 -4.13
CA TRP A 239 -7.79 -5.10 -3.58
C TRP A 239 -8.00 -5.92 -2.31
N GLU A 240 -8.78 -5.39 -1.38
CA GLU A 240 -9.25 -6.06 -0.17
C GLU A 240 -10.77 -6.19 -0.25
N SER A 241 -11.30 -7.41 -0.06
CA SER A 241 -12.74 -7.63 -0.11
C SER A 241 -13.44 -7.00 1.11
N LEU A 242 -14.48 -6.20 0.88
CA LEU A 242 -15.33 -5.66 1.94
C LEU A 242 -16.64 -6.47 2.01
N HIS A 243 -16.60 -7.58 2.77
CA HIS A 243 -17.77 -8.46 2.94
C HIS A 243 -18.27 -8.54 4.38
N ASN A 244 -17.52 -7.99 5.34
CA ASN A 244 -17.89 -8.02 6.75
C ASN A 244 -17.49 -6.72 7.48
N VAL A 245 -18.09 -6.50 8.65
CA VAL A 245 -17.88 -5.31 9.48
C VAL A 245 -16.65 -5.40 10.38
N ASP A 246 -16.08 -6.59 10.55
CA ASP A 246 -14.99 -6.86 11.51
C ASP A 246 -13.58 -6.66 10.91
N GLY A 247 -13.47 -6.45 9.59
CA GLY A 247 -12.19 -6.19 8.93
C GLY A 247 -11.38 -7.45 8.58
N ASP A 248 -12.03 -8.60 8.49
CA ASP A 248 -11.46 -9.88 8.01
C ASP A 248 -11.50 -9.99 6.46
N GLY A 249 -11.16 -8.90 5.77
CA GLY A 249 -11.14 -8.85 4.32
C GLY A 249 -10.07 -9.78 3.72
N ASN A 250 -10.41 -10.42 2.59
CA ASN A 250 -9.45 -11.21 1.83
C ASN A 250 -8.76 -10.34 0.77
N PHE A 251 -7.45 -10.48 0.65
CA PHE A 251 -6.67 -9.81 -0.39
C PHE A 251 -6.81 -10.47 -1.76
N CYS A 252 -6.94 -9.64 -2.78
CA CYS A 252 -7.13 -9.99 -4.17
C CYS A 252 -6.12 -9.26 -5.07
N ASP A 253 -5.83 -9.86 -6.22
CA ASP A 253 -5.02 -9.24 -7.27
C ASP A 253 -5.83 -8.23 -8.10
N SER A 254 -5.20 -7.64 -9.13
CA SER A 254 -5.85 -6.65 -10.02
C SER A 254 -7.05 -7.18 -10.81
N GLU A 255 -7.19 -8.51 -10.94
CA GLU A 255 -8.30 -9.17 -11.63
C GLU A 255 -9.37 -9.67 -10.64
N PHE A 256 -9.27 -9.29 -9.37
CA PHE A 256 -10.15 -9.71 -8.28
C PHE A 256 -10.10 -11.22 -8.01
N HIS A 257 -9.00 -11.89 -8.38
CA HIS A 257 -8.77 -13.25 -7.94
C HIS A 257 -8.25 -13.22 -6.51
N LEU A 258 -8.98 -13.91 -5.62
CA LEU A 258 -8.52 -14.16 -4.27
C LEU A 258 -7.15 -14.81 -4.34
N ARG A 259 -6.23 -14.35 -3.50
CA ARG A 259 -5.00 -15.10 -3.28
C ARG A 259 -5.41 -16.54 -2.91
N PRO A 260 -4.89 -17.57 -3.62
CA PRO A 260 -4.88 -18.90 -3.05
C PRO A 260 -4.21 -18.79 -1.68
N PRO A 261 -4.68 -19.51 -0.64
CA PRO A 261 -3.92 -19.65 0.59
C PRO A 261 -2.55 -20.19 0.18
N SER A 262 -1.55 -19.32 0.23
CA SER A 262 -0.13 -19.55 -0.03
C SER A 262 0.19 -20.73 -0.95
N ASP A 263 0.56 -20.44 -2.20
CA ASP A 263 1.49 -21.36 -2.86
C ASP A 263 2.73 -21.39 -1.94
N PRO A 264 3.12 -22.56 -1.39
CA PRO A 264 4.18 -22.65 -0.39
C PRO A 264 5.45 -21.94 -0.88
N GLU A 265 5.77 -21.93 -2.16
CA GLU A 265 6.98 -21.27 -2.68
C GLU A 265 7.19 -19.80 -2.28
N THR A 266 6.13 -19.00 -2.08
CA THR A 266 6.30 -17.57 -1.70
C THR A 266 6.54 -17.34 -0.21
N VAL A 267 5.91 -18.16 0.64
CA VAL A 267 6.19 -18.17 2.09
C VAL A 267 7.56 -18.79 2.34
N TYR A 268 7.90 -19.84 1.58
CA TYR A 268 9.21 -20.46 1.63
C TYR A 268 10.30 -19.53 1.14
N ARG A 269 10.12 -18.70 0.09
CA ARG A 269 11.16 -17.73 -0.31
C ARG A 269 11.46 -16.66 0.75
N GLY A 270 10.42 -16.05 1.32
CA GLY A 270 10.59 -15.05 2.37
C GLY A 270 11.14 -15.62 3.69
N GLN A 271 10.75 -16.86 4.03
CA GLN A 271 11.33 -17.58 5.15
C GLN A 271 12.73 -18.13 4.84
N GLN A 272 13.05 -18.56 3.63
CA GLN A 272 14.41 -19.00 3.27
C GLN A 272 15.38 -17.83 3.35
N ASP A 273 15.02 -16.65 2.84
CA ASP A 273 15.89 -15.46 2.92
C ASP A 273 16.11 -15.01 4.38
N GLN A 274 15.08 -15.12 5.23
CA GLN A 274 15.19 -14.85 6.68
C GLN A 274 15.97 -15.95 7.42
N ILE A 275 15.74 -17.23 7.11
CA ILE A 275 16.45 -18.37 7.70
C ILE A 275 17.92 -18.35 7.28
N ASP A 276 18.23 -17.98 6.03
CA ASP A 276 19.60 -17.84 5.54
C ASP A 276 20.30 -16.65 6.22
N GLN A 277 19.63 -15.51 6.42
CA GLN A 277 20.18 -14.39 7.18
C GLN A 277 20.41 -14.73 8.66
N ASP A 278 19.44 -15.36 9.31
CA ASP A 278 19.55 -15.76 10.72
C ASP A 278 20.57 -16.90 10.90
N TYR A 279 20.68 -17.82 9.94
CA TYR A 279 21.70 -18.87 9.92
C TYR A 279 23.10 -18.29 9.70
N LEU A 280 23.25 -17.32 8.79
CA LEU A 280 24.51 -16.58 8.62
C LEU A 280 24.88 -15.76 9.85
N MET A 281 23.91 -15.13 10.52
CA MET A 281 24.13 -14.37 11.75
C MET A 281 24.47 -15.30 12.93
N ALA A 282 23.82 -16.47 13.02
CA ALA A 282 24.11 -17.49 14.04
C ALA A 282 25.48 -18.14 13.83
N LEU A 283 25.88 -18.41 12.58
CA LEU A 283 27.23 -18.86 12.24
C LEU A 283 28.29 -17.81 12.61
N SER A 284 28.04 -16.54 12.32
CA SER A 284 28.93 -15.43 12.71
C SER A 284 29.08 -15.34 14.23
N LEU A 285 27.98 -15.40 14.98
CA LEU A 285 28.00 -15.36 16.45
C LEU A 285 28.67 -16.59 17.08
N GLN A 286 28.47 -17.78 16.51
CA GLN A 286 29.14 -19.00 16.96
C GLN A 286 30.65 -18.95 16.71
N GLN A 287 31.05 -18.34 15.58
CA GLN A 287 32.46 -18.17 15.23
C GLN A 287 33.13 -17.07 16.08
N GLU A 288 32.42 -15.99 16.42
CA GLU A 288 32.88 -15.00 17.41
C GLU A 288 32.98 -15.57 18.83
N GLN A 289 32.05 -16.43 19.26
CA GLN A 289 32.16 -17.12 20.55
C GLN A 289 33.34 -18.10 20.58
N GLN A 290 33.63 -18.82 19.49
CA GLN A 290 34.85 -19.61 19.39
C GLN A 290 36.14 -18.76 19.32
N ASN A 291 36.03 -17.49 18.93
CA ASN A 291 37.15 -16.55 18.93
C ASN A 291 37.47 -15.99 20.33
N GLN A 292 36.59 -16.19 21.32
CA GLN A 292 36.83 -15.78 22.71
C GLN A 292 37.47 -16.85 23.59
N ASP A 293 37.56 -18.11 23.14
CA ASP A 293 38.28 -19.18 23.83
C ASP A 293 39.68 -19.40 23.22
N ILE A 294 40.49 -18.35 23.16
CA ILE A 294 41.95 -18.54 23.10
C ILE A 294 42.38 -18.98 24.50
N ASN A 295 42.54 -20.28 24.70
CA ASN A 295 43.15 -20.84 25.89
C ASN A 295 44.64 -20.43 25.94
N TRP A 296 44.94 -19.33 26.61
CA TRP A 296 46.29 -18.75 26.76
C TRP A 296 47.30 -19.64 27.50
N GLU A 297 46.92 -20.86 27.92
CA GLU A 297 47.79 -21.76 28.69
C GLU A 297 48.61 -22.76 27.86
N GLN A 298 48.55 -22.74 26.52
CA GLN A 298 49.27 -23.71 25.66
C GLN A 298 50.20 -23.08 24.61
N ILE A 299 50.86 -21.97 24.94
CA ILE A 299 51.96 -21.44 24.12
C ILE A 299 53.25 -22.15 24.53
N PRO A 300 53.95 -22.88 23.63
CA PRO A 300 55.28 -23.41 23.93
C PRO A 300 56.26 -22.26 24.16
N GLU A 301 56.87 -22.18 25.34
CA GLU A 301 57.93 -21.21 25.62
C GLU A 301 59.10 -21.41 24.63
N GLY A 302 59.33 -20.45 23.74
CA GLY A 302 60.47 -20.45 22.81
C GLY A 302 60.18 -20.03 21.37
N ILE A 303 58.92 -19.77 21.01
CA ILE A 303 58.56 -19.27 19.68
C ILE A 303 58.60 -17.73 19.73
N SER A 304 59.33 -17.09 18.81
CA SER A 304 59.34 -15.62 18.72
C SER A 304 57.96 -15.10 18.33
N ASP A 305 57.47 -14.04 18.97
CA ASP A 305 56.16 -13.40 18.70
C ASP A 305 55.91 -13.16 17.19
N LEU A 306 56.97 -12.87 16.43
CA LEU A 306 56.90 -12.68 14.98
C LEU A 306 56.53 -13.96 14.23
N GLU A 307 57.09 -15.11 14.63
CA GLU A 307 56.80 -16.40 14.02
C GLU A 307 55.41 -16.89 14.40
N LEU A 308 54.98 -16.65 15.64
CA LEU A 308 53.64 -16.99 16.10
C LEU A 308 52.58 -16.17 15.35
N ALA A 309 52.78 -14.85 15.23
CA ALA A 309 51.89 -13.97 14.48
C ALA A 309 51.80 -14.36 13.00
N LYS A 310 52.94 -14.68 12.38
CA LYS A 310 52.96 -15.11 10.97
C LYS A 310 52.22 -16.43 10.76
N LYS A 311 52.36 -17.38 11.69
CA LYS A 311 51.68 -18.68 11.62
C LYS A 311 50.17 -18.55 11.82
N LEU A 312 49.73 -17.67 12.72
CA LEU A 312 48.31 -17.34 12.90
C LEU A 312 47.74 -16.68 11.66
N GLN A 313 48.45 -15.72 11.07
CA GLN A 313 48.03 -15.05 9.83
C GLN A 313 47.88 -16.04 8.67
N GLU A 314 48.83 -16.96 8.52
CA GLU A 314 48.83 -17.96 7.43
C GLU A 314 47.71 -19.00 7.62
N GLU A 315 47.37 -19.33 8.87
CA GLU A 315 46.26 -20.23 9.19
C GLU A 315 44.89 -19.56 8.97
N GLU A 316 44.79 -18.26 9.24
CA GLU A 316 43.60 -17.43 8.96
C GLU A 316 43.39 -17.28 7.44
N ASP A 317 44.45 -16.94 6.69
CA ASP A 317 44.40 -16.83 5.22
C ASP A 317 44.02 -18.16 4.56
N ARG A 318 44.53 -19.29 5.09
CA ARG A 318 44.18 -20.63 4.59
C ARG A 318 42.71 -20.95 4.83
N ARG A 319 42.17 -20.58 6.00
CA ARG A 319 40.74 -20.77 6.32
C ARG A 319 39.84 -19.85 5.49
N ALA A 320 40.22 -18.59 5.31
CA ALA A 320 39.51 -17.65 4.46
C ALA A 320 39.47 -18.13 2.99
N SER A 321 40.57 -18.70 2.51
CA SER A 321 40.66 -19.28 1.16
C SER A 321 39.74 -20.50 1.00
N GLN A 322 39.67 -21.38 2.00
CA GLN A 322 38.76 -22.53 1.99
C GLN A 322 37.29 -22.07 2.01
N TYR A 323 36.96 -21.06 2.81
CA TYR A 323 35.62 -20.47 2.86
C TYR A 323 35.18 -19.89 1.50
N TYR A 324 36.04 -19.11 0.83
CA TYR A 324 35.75 -18.58 -0.51
C TYR A 324 35.55 -19.70 -1.53
N GLN A 325 36.33 -20.77 -1.43
CA GLN A 325 36.25 -21.91 -2.34
C GLN A 325 34.97 -22.73 -2.13
N GLU A 326 34.51 -22.89 -0.88
CA GLU A 326 33.20 -23.48 -0.57
C GLU A 326 32.04 -22.60 -1.02
N GLN A 327 32.17 -21.27 -0.91
CA GLN A 327 31.16 -20.34 -1.38
C GLN A 327 31.01 -20.38 -2.92
N GLU A 328 32.11 -20.49 -3.67
CA GLU A 328 32.08 -20.70 -5.12
C GLU A 328 31.49 -22.06 -5.50
N GLN A 329 31.79 -23.13 -4.75
CA GLN A 329 31.22 -24.46 -5.00
C GLN A 329 29.72 -24.52 -4.69
N ALA A 330 29.27 -23.86 -3.62
CA ALA A 330 27.84 -23.72 -3.29
C ALA A 330 27.11 -22.92 -4.37
N ALA A 331 27.68 -21.81 -4.85
CA ALA A 331 27.12 -21.04 -5.96
C ALA A 331 27.03 -21.84 -7.27
N ALA A 332 28.03 -22.69 -7.55
CA ALA A 332 28.05 -23.56 -8.72
C ALA A 332 27.01 -24.71 -8.65
N GLN A 333 26.74 -25.25 -7.46
CA GLN A 333 25.70 -26.28 -7.27
C GLN A 333 24.29 -25.72 -7.47
N VAL A 334 24.02 -24.46 -7.06
CA VAL A 334 22.72 -23.80 -7.29
C VAL A 334 22.43 -23.60 -8.79
N GLN A 335 23.47 -23.39 -9.62
CA GLN A 335 23.32 -23.30 -11.09
C GLN A 335 23.02 -24.64 -11.78
N GLN A 336 23.40 -25.79 -11.20
CA GLN A 336 23.14 -27.10 -11.80
C GLN A 336 21.71 -27.63 -11.59
N VAL A 337 21.01 -27.19 -10.53
CA VAL A 337 19.65 -27.66 -10.23
C VAL A 337 18.59 -26.99 -11.12
N GLN A 338 18.85 -25.80 -11.68
CA GLN A 338 17.94 -25.11 -12.62
C GLN A 338 18.05 -25.57 -14.09
N GLY A 339 19.02 -26.42 -14.44
CA GLY A 339 19.26 -26.86 -15.83
C GLY A 339 18.63 -28.20 -16.26
N ALA A 340 17.94 -28.91 -15.37
CA ALA A 340 17.56 -30.31 -15.57
C ALA A 340 16.07 -30.56 -15.88
N ALA A 341 15.37 -29.61 -16.51
CA ALA A 341 13.98 -29.80 -16.96
C ALA A 341 13.78 -29.43 -18.44
N SER A 342 14.08 -30.36 -19.36
CA SER A 342 13.44 -30.48 -20.69
C SER A 342 13.84 -31.81 -21.37
N PRO A 343 12.89 -32.64 -21.86
CA PRO A 343 13.20 -33.93 -22.47
C PRO A 343 13.47 -33.81 -23.99
N ALA A 344 14.43 -34.61 -24.45
CA ALA A 344 14.89 -34.69 -25.83
C ALA A 344 14.05 -35.63 -26.71
N SER A 345 13.87 -35.26 -27.98
CA SER A 345 13.72 -36.17 -29.13
C SER A 345 14.52 -35.54 -30.28
N GLY A 346 15.64 -36.09 -30.73
CA GLY A 346 15.72 -37.12 -31.77
C GLY A 346 16.94 -36.87 -32.68
N ARG A 347 17.91 -37.81 -32.62
CA ARG A 347 18.97 -38.25 -33.58
C ARG A 347 18.94 -37.67 -35.02
N GLN A 348 20.01 -37.53 -35.82
CA GLN A 348 21.42 -37.97 -35.81
C GLN A 348 22.17 -37.31 -37.00
N SER A 349 23.51 -37.23 -36.87
CA SER A 349 24.57 -37.40 -37.89
C SER A 349 24.85 -36.31 -38.95
N GLY A 350 26.15 -35.99 -39.11
CA GLY A 350 26.70 -35.38 -40.34
C GLY A 350 27.95 -34.51 -40.13
N SER A 351 29.12 -35.07 -40.40
CA SER A 351 30.46 -34.45 -40.41
C SER A 351 30.63 -33.26 -41.37
N ASN A 352 31.37 -32.20 -40.99
CA ASN A 352 32.65 -31.80 -41.62
C ASN A 352 33.25 -30.48 -41.10
N GLU A 353 34.59 -30.52 -41.02
CA GLU A 353 35.59 -29.47 -41.32
C GLU A 353 35.61 -28.08 -40.65
N ARG A 354 36.71 -27.89 -39.90
CA ARG A 354 37.73 -26.82 -40.04
C ARG A 354 37.25 -25.38 -40.28
N LYS A 355 37.46 -24.50 -39.28
CA LYS A 355 38.37 -23.35 -39.43
C LYS A 355 38.63 -22.60 -38.11
N ARG A 356 39.93 -22.49 -37.85
CA ARG A 356 40.68 -21.66 -36.91
C ARG A 356 40.36 -20.16 -37.06
N LYS A 357 40.20 -19.44 -35.95
CA LYS A 357 40.49 -17.98 -35.83
C LYS A 357 40.77 -17.61 -34.36
N GLU A 358 41.93 -17.00 -34.17
CA GLU A 358 42.52 -16.51 -32.91
C GLU A 358 41.78 -15.26 -32.37
N PRO A 359 41.82 -14.96 -31.05
CA PRO A 359 41.37 -13.70 -30.49
C PRO A 359 42.50 -12.65 -30.51
N ARG A 360 42.14 -11.43 -30.93
CA ARG A 360 43.01 -10.24 -30.98
C ARG A 360 43.01 -9.53 -29.63
N GLU A 361 44.19 -9.33 -29.06
CA GLU A 361 44.48 -8.42 -27.95
C GLU A 361 44.15 -6.96 -28.31
N LYS A 362 43.62 -6.21 -27.34
CA LYS A 362 43.70 -4.75 -27.29
C LYS A 362 43.97 -4.32 -25.86
N GLU A 363 45.24 -4.02 -25.60
CA GLU A 363 45.67 -3.12 -24.55
C GLU A 363 45.16 -1.69 -24.83
N ARG A 364 44.79 -0.95 -23.77
CA ARG A 364 45.01 0.50 -23.67
C ARG A 364 44.82 0.99 -22.23
N GLU A 365 45.98 1.17 -21.60
CA GLU A 365 46.44 2.31 -20.80
C GLU A 365 45.53 2.96 -19.74
N LYS A 366 46.09 2.91 -18.52
CA LYS A 366 45.75 3.69 -17.33
C LYS A 366 46.16 5.15 -17.50
N GLU A 367 45.25 6.09 -17.24
CA GLU A 367 45.61 7.45 -16.85
C GLU A 367 45.18 7.72 -15.40
N LYS A 368 46.17 8.11 -14.59
CA LYS A 368 46.05 8.60 -13.23
C LYS A 368 45.64 10.07 -13.29
N ASN A 369 44.71 10.53 -12.47
CA ASN A 369 44.67 11.93 -12.06
C ASN A 369 44.45 12.07 -10.55
N SER A 370 45.59 12.40 -9.93
CA SER A 370 45.87 13.07 -8.67
C SER A 370 44.74 13.93 -8.08
N CYS A 371 44.46 13.64 -6.82
CA CYS A 371 43.86 14.52 -5.81
C CYS A 371 44.78 15.73 -5.53
N VAL A 372 44.21 16.94 -5.39
CA VAL A 372 44.86 18.08 -4.73
C VAL A 372 43.82 18.78 -3.86
N LEU A 373 44.10 18.77 -2.56
CA LEU A 373 43.50 19.63 -1.54
C LEU A 373 44.04 21.05 -1.68
N LEU A 374 43.15 22.04 -1.62
CA LEU A 374 43.39 23.34 -0.98
C LEU A 374 42.05 23.91 -0.51
#